data_AF-A0A432SP40-F1
#
_entry.id   AF-A0A432SP40-F1
#
_cell.length_a   1.000
_cell.length_b   1.000
_cell.length_c   1.000
_cell.angle_alpha   90.00
_cell.angle_beta   90.00
_cell.angle_gamma   90.00
#
_symmetry.space_group_name_H-M   'P 1'
#
loop_
_entity.id
_entity.type
_entity.pdbx_description
1 polymer ?
#
loop_
_entity_poly.entity_id
_entity_poly.type
_entity_poly.pdbx_seq_one_letter_code
_entity_poly.pdbx_strand_id
1 'polypeptide(L)'
;MHPIQNDKTQKGFTLIELLIVILIVSMVYFLGFSGVEIDKEKPKALTPLNLKETISNAKWFNGKISLLCLNKCKTCMLRKNISSPYTPYSNGIDLSDIKAYTIDGSDSLIRLEYERYDDKKICLKMDFYPNGSSTQIILQNEKGTYFLPAYFEDAKRFDSPEDAKEYWLENTKLVSSSGDFY
;
A
#
# COMPACT_ATOMS: atom_id res chain seq x y z
N MET A 1 74.89 19.03 33.43
CA MET A 1 73.57 19.26 32.84
C MET A 1 73.51 18.49 31.52
N HIS A 2 72.89 17.32 31.49
CA HIS A 2 72.70 16.51 30.27
C HIS A 2 71.22 16.11 30.19
N PRO A 3 70.55 16.23 29.02
CA PRO A 3 69.15 15.85 28.88
C PRO A 3 69.03 14.36 28.56
N ILE A 4 68.01 13.71 29.11
CA ILE A 4 67.60 12.35 28.78
C ILE A 4 66.61 12.44 27.62
N GLN A 5 66.99 11.97 26.44
CA GLN A 5 66.05 11.77 25.32
C GLN A 5 65.31 10.45 25.52
N ASN A 6 63.98 10.52 25.54
CA ASN A 6 63.09 9.37 25.57
C ASN A 6 62.58 9.14 24.15
N ASP A 7 63.13 8.14 23.46
CA ASP A 7 62.80 7.83 22.08
C ASP A 7 61.54 6.95 22.01
N LYS A 8 60.40 7.56 21.67
CA LYS A 8 59.14 6.85 21.42
C LYS A 8 59.16 6.30 19.99
N THR A 9 59.58 5.05 19.84
CA THR A 9 59.44 4.31 18.57
C THR A 9 57.97 4.05 18.28
N GLN A 10 57.39 4.81 17.33
CA GLN A 10 56.11 4.49 16.73
C GLN A 10 56.30 3.28 15.79
N LYS A 11 55.73 2.13 16.17
CA LYS A 11 55.73 0.93 15.34
C LYS A 11 54.73 1.12 14.19
N GLY A 12 55.23 1.21 12.96
CA GLY A 12 54.40 1.18 11.76
C GLY A 12 53.89 -0.23 11.49
N PHE A 13 52.64 -0.33 11.05
CA PHE A 13 52.05 -1.60 10.58
C PHE A 13 52.86 -2.15 9.41
N THR A 14 53.08 -3.46 9.41
CA THR A 14 53.78 -4.12 8.30
C THR A 14 52.83 -4.30 7.10
N LEU A 15 53.37 -4.31 5.88
CA LEU A 15 52.58 -4.51 4.65
C LEU A 15 51.76 -5.80 4.68
N ILE A 16 52.31 -6.87 5.27
CA ILE A 16 51.64 -8.17 5.38
C ILE A 16 50.47 -8.11 6.38
N GLU A 17 50.62 -7.38 7.47
CA GLU A 17 49.59 -7.21 8.49
C GLU A 17 48.41 -6.41 7.94
N LEU A 18 48.66 -5.39 7.13
CA LEU A 18 47.61 -4.64 6.44
C LEU A 18 46.82 -5.54 5.47
N LEU A 19 47.50 -6.44 4.74
CA LEU A 19 46.85 -7.37 3.80
C LEU A 19 45.93 -8.36 4.53
N ILE A 20 46.36 -8.85 5.70
CA ILE A 20 45.53 -9.75 6.52
C ILE A 20 44.27 -9.02 7.01
N VAL A 21 44.41 -7.77 7.46
CA VAL A 21 43.28 -6.96 7.96
C VAL A 21 42.23 -6.74 6.87
N ILE A 22 42.61 -6.37 5.64
CA ILE A 22 41.63 -6.15 4.55
C ILE A 22 40.90 -7.45 4.16
N LEU A 23 41.58 -8.60 4.28
CA LEU A 23 40.99 -9.90 3.96
C LEU A 23 39.98 -10.30 5.03
N ILE A 24 40.31 -10.12 6.30
CA ILE A 24 39.39 -10.38 7.43
C ILE A 24 38.17 -9.45 7.34
N VAL A 25 38.37 -8.15 7.09
CA VAL A 25 37.28 -7.19 6.95
C VAL A 25 36.36 -7.59 5.78
N SER A 26 36.90 -7.92 4.61
CA SER A 26 36.07 -8.33 3.47
C SER A 26 35.27 -9.61 3.74
N MET A 27 35.84 -10.58 4.46
CA MET A 27 35.14 -11.81 4.87
C MET A 27 34.03 -11.54 5.89
N VAL A 28 34.29 -10.71 6.91
CA VAL A 28 33.29 -10.32 7.90
C VAL A 28 32.16 -9.51 7.28
N TYR A 29 32.47 -8.62 6.32
CA TYR A 29 31.45 -7.92 5.55
C TYR A 29 30.61 -8.89 4.73
N PHE A 30 31.23 -9.80 3.98
CA PHE A 30 30.50 -10.78 3.18
C PHE A 30 29.57 -11.67 4.03
N LEU A 31 30.05 -12.18 5.16
CA LEU A 31 29.25 -13.00 6.08
C LEU A 31 28.19 -12.18 6.83
N GLY A 32 28.51 -10.93 7.19
CA GLY A 32 27.60 -10.03 7.89
C GLY A 32 26.41 -9.56 7.04
N PHE A 33 26.61 -9.42 5.73
CA PHE A 33 25.52 -9.06 4.80
C PHE A 33 24.80 -10.26 4.19
N SER A 34 25.43 -11.44 4.10
CA SER A 34 24.79 -12.65 3.53
C SER A 34 23.71 -13.26 4.43
N GLY A 35 23.69 -12.90 5.73
CA GLY A 35 22.66 -13.35 6.69
C GLY A 35 21.47 -12.39 6.83
N VAL A 36 21.48 -11.24 6.17
CA VAL A 36 20.33 -10.33 6.12
C VAL A 36 19.42 -10.80 4.99
N GLU A 37 18.63 -11.83 5.27
CA GLU A 37 17.39 -12.03 4.54
C GLU A 37 16.55 -10.77 4.78
N ILE A 38 16.53 -9.86 3.79
CA ILE A 38 15.49 -8.84 3.70
C ILE A 38 14.20 -9.64 3.71
N ASP A 39 13.54 -9.63 4.87
CA ASP A 39 12.31 -10.34 5.14
C ASP A 39 11.39 -10.05 3.94
N LYS A 40 11.22 -11.05 3.06
CA LYS A 40 10.34 -10.90 1.90
C LYS A 40 8.96 -10.80 2.51
N GLU A 41 8.50 -9.58 2.81
CA GLU A 41 7.23 -9.32 3.46
C GLU A 41 6.20 -10.26 2.83
N LYS A 42 5.72 -11.23 3.62
CA LYS A 42 4.66 -12.13 3.17
C LYS A 42 3.55 -11.24 2.62
N PRO A 43 3.00 -11.53 1.42
CA PRO A 43 2.03 -10.65 0.80
C PRO A 43 0.87 -10.42 1.78
N LYS A 44 0.78 -9.19 2.30
CA LYS A 44 -0.23 -8.79 3.29
C LYS A 44 -1.60 -9.06 2.69
N ALA A 45 -2.51 -9.60 3.50
CA ALA A 45 -3.88 -9.81 3.07
C ALA A 45 -4.51 -8.47 2.68
N LEU A 46 -5.36 -8.50 1.65
CA LEU A 46 -6.08 -7.34 1.18
C LEU A 46 -7.17 -6.97 2.19
N THR A 47 -7.03 -5.82 2.82
CA THR A 47 -7.92 -5.27 3.85
C THR A 47 -8.45 -3.92 3.39
N PRO A 48 -9.53 -3.38 3.98
CA PRO A 48 -10.02 -2.06 3.59
C PRO A 48 -8.96 -0.94 3.71
N LEU A 49 -8.02 -1.07 4.66
CA LEU A 49 -6.99 -0.06 4.91
C LEU A 49 -5.82 -0.10 3.91
N ASN A 50 -5.41 -1.28 3.48
CA ASN A 50 -4.26 -1.44 2.56
C ASN A 50 -4.69 -1.72 1.12
N LEU A 51 -5.99 -1.80 0.82
CA LEU A 51 -6.54 -2.19 -0.47
C LEU A 51 -5.94 -1.37 -1.63
N LYS A 52 -5.96 -0.04 -1.46
CA LYS A 52 -5.47 0.88 -2.47
C LYS A 52 -3.96 0.76 -2.67
N GLU A 53 -3.22 0.90 -1.57
CA GLU A 53 -1.76 0.83 -1.59
C GLU A 53 -1.27 -0.50 -2.17
N THR A 54 -1.86 -1.62 -1.75
CA THR A 54 -1.48 -2.97 -2.20
C THR A 54 -1.66 -3.16 -3.69
N ILE A 55 -2.72 -2.60 -4.28
CA ILE A 55 -2.99 -2.72 -5.72
C ILE A 55 -2.14 -1.73 -6.51
N SER A 56 -2.06 -0.48 -6.08
CA SER A 56 -1.33 0.57 -6.80
C SER A 56 0.19 0.35 -6.80
N ASN A 57 0.74 -0.21 -5.71
CA ASN A 57 2.18 -0.45 -5.57
C ASN A 57 2.62 -1.83 -6.07
N ALA A 58 1.69 -2.65 -6.56
CA ALA A 58 2.02 -3.96 -7.07
C ALA A 58 2.85 -3.87 -8.36
N LYS A 59 3.91 -4.67 -8.46
CA LYS A 59 4.76 -4.73 -9.67
C LYS A 59 4.02 -5.09 -10.95
N TRP A 60 2.87 -5.78 -10.84
CA TRP A 60 2.03 -6.15 -11.98
C TRP A 60 1.03 -5.06 -12.39
N PHE A 61 0.94 -3.96 -11.63
CA PHE A 61 0.10 -2.82 -11.96
C PHE A 61 0.67 -2.11 -13.19
N ASN A 62 -0.14 -1.99 -14.23
CA ASN A 62 0.27 -1.45 -15.54
C ASN A 62 -0.62 -0.25 -15.94
N GLY A 63 -0.91 0.62 -14.97
CA GLY A 63 -1.64 1.87 -15.19
C GLY A 63 -3.14 1.78 -14.93
N LYS A 64 -3.87 0.84 -15.53
CA LYS A 64 -5.30 0.66 -15.24
C LYS A 64 -5.59 -0.74 -14.75
N ILE A 65 -6.42 -0.85 -13.72
CA ILE A 65 -6.96 -2.15 -13.29
C ILE A 65 -8.35 -1.96 -12.69
N SER A 66 -9.25 -2.90 -12.97
CA SER A 66 -10.50 -3.02 -12.21
C SER A 66 -10.42 -4.22 -11.28
N LEU A 67 -10.74 -4.00 -10.02
CA LEU A 67 -10.99 -5.03 -9.02
C LEU A 67 -12.50 -5.30 -8.94
N LEU A 68 -12.85 -6.57 -8.88
CA LEU A 68 -14.21 -7.04 -8.65
C LEU A 68 -14.17 -8.15 -7.62
N CYS A 69 -14.99 -8.05 -6.58
CA CYS A 69 -15.09 -9.06 -5.53
C CYS A 69 -16.49 -9.69 -5.49
N LEU A 70 -16.49 -11.00 -5.22
CA LEU A 70 -17.65 -11.89 -5.23
C LEU A 70 -17.72 -12.68 -3.91
N ASN A 71 -18.80 -13.44 -3.74
CA ASN A 71 -18.96 -14.40 -2.65
C ASN A 71 -18.77 -13.75 -1.26
N LYS A 72 -19.53 -12.68 -0.99
CA LYS A 72 -19.38 -11.87 0.24
C LYS A 72 -17.96 -11.30 0.40
N CYS A 73 -17.33 -10.94 -0.72
CA CYS A 73 -16.01 -10.33 -0.81
C CYS A 73 -14.87 -11.22 -0.31
N LYS A 74 -15.06 -12.55 -0.36
CA LYS A 74 -14.01 -13.54 -0.06
C LYS A 74 -13.17 -13.92 -1.26
N THR A 75 -13.63 -13.60 -2.47
CA THR A 75 -12.91 -13.86 -3.71
C THR A 75 -12.88 -12.57 -4.52
N CYS A 76 -11.69 -12.14 -4.93
CA CYS A 76 -11.53 -10.97 -5.78
C CYS A 76 -10.82 -11.35 -7.07
N MET A 77 -11.15 -10.63 -8.13
CA MET A 77 -10.58 -10.79 -9.46
C MET A 77 -10.15 -9.43 -9.97
N LEU A 78 -9.12 -9.43 -10.82
CA LEU A 78 -8.53 -8.26 -11.43
C LEU A 78 -8.66 -8.35 -12.94
N ARG A 79 -8.90 -7.22 -13.61
CA ARG A 79 -8.76 -7.09 -15.06
C ARG A 79 -7.95 -5.85 -15.39
N LYS A 80 -7.06 -5.93 -16.38
CA LYS A 80 -6.20 -4.80 -16.78
C LYS A 80 -6.96 -3.75 -17.59
N ASN A 81 -7.85 -4.18 -18.47
CA ASN A 81 -8.73 -3.29 -19.23
C ASN A 81 -10.10 -3.95 -19.47
N ILE A 82 -10.97 -3.26 -20.22
CA ILE A 82 -12.32 -3.76 -20.52
C ILE A 82 -12.34 -4.97 -21.46
N SER A 83 -11.27 -5.17 -22.24
CA SER A 83 -11.11 -6.26 -23.22
C SER A 83 -10.39 -7.49 -22.65
N SER A 84 -9.72 -7.36 -21.51
CA SER A 84 -8.99 -8.45 -20.84
C SER A 84 -9.93 -9.23 -19.92
N PRO A 85 -9.78 -10.57 -19.85
CA PRO A 85 -10.55 -11.37 -18.90
C PRO A 85 -10.17 -11.04 -17.46
N TYR A 86 -11.08 -11.31 -16.54
CA TYR A 86 -10.78 -11.25 -15.11
C TYR A 86 -9.90 -12.44 -14.71
N THR A 87 -8.82 -12.15 -13.98
CA THR A 87 -7.91 -13.13 -13.38
C THR A 87 -8.06 -13.12 -11.86
N PRO A 88 -8.09 -14.27 -11.17
CA PRO A 88 -8.17 -14.33 -9.71
C PRO A 88 -7.02 -13.56 -9.04
N TYR A 89 -7.34 -12.83 -7.98
CA TYR A 89 -6.34 -12.28 -7.07
C TYR A 89 -5.84 -13.40 -6.15
N SER A 90 -4.53 -13.66 -6.14
CA SER A 90 -3.94 -14.85 -5.53
C SER A 90 -3.58 -14.71 -4.05
N ASN A 91 -3.48 -13.50 -3.52
CA ASN A 91 -3.06 -13.28 -2.13
C ASN A 91 -4.28 -13.33 -1.18
N GLY A 92 -4.01 -13.33 0.13
CA GLY A 92 -5.07 -13.34 1.14
C GLY A 92 -6.04 -12.17 0.99
N ILE A 93 -7.31 -12.39 1.30
CA ILE A 93 -8.38 -11.37 1.25
C ILE A 93 -9.09 -11.35 2.59
N ASP A 94 -9.15 -10.18 3.21
CA ASP A 94 -9.86 -9.88 4.45
C ASP A 94 -10.83 -8.70 4.22
N LEU A 95 -11.75 -8.92 3.28
CA LEU A 95 -12.79 -7.99 2.85
C LEU A 95 -14.20 -8.54 3.12
N SER A 96 -14.35 -9.50 4.04
CA SER A 96 -15.61 -10.24 4.23
C SER A 96 -16.77 -9.31 4.57
N ASP A 97 -17.91 -9.56 3.91
CA ASP A 97 -19.22 -8.93 4.15
C ASP A 97 -19.21 -7.38 4.05
N ILE A 98 -18.34 -6.83 3.20
CA ILE A 98 -18.28 -5.39 2.92
C ILE A 98 -19.59 -4.88 2.32
N LYS A 99 -20.02 -3.72 2.84
CA LYS A 99 -20.99 -2.82 2.24
C LYS A 99 -20.24 -1.61 1.71
N ALA A 100 -20.50 -1.27 0.46
CA ALA A 100 -19.91 -0.11 -0.20
C ALA A 100 -20.90 1.06 -0.21
N TYR A 101 -20.40 2.28 -0.02
CA TYR A 101 -21.19 3.50 -0.02
C TYR A 101 -20.47 4.60 -0.82
N THR A 102 -21.25 5.50 -1.39
CA THR A 102 -20.80 6.73 -2.04
C THR A 102 -21.63 7.91 -1.55
N ILE A 103 -21.18 9.12 -1.85
CA ILE A 103 -21.97 10.34 -1.72
C ILE A 103 -22.54 10.69 -3.09
N ASP A 104 -23.81 11.09 -3.14
CA ASP A 104 -24.46 11.56 -4.35
C ASP A 104 -24.36 13.09 -4.52
N GLY A 105 -24.96 13.64 -5.58
CA GLY A 105 -24.94 15.09 -5.82
C GLY A 105 -25.75 15.93 -4.83
N SER A 106 -26.48 15.31 -3.91
CA SER A 106 -27.25 15.97 -2.84
C SER A 106 -26.55 15.87 -1.47
N ASP A 107 -25.28 15.47 -1.45
CA ASP A 107 -24.53 15.13 -0.25
C ASP A 107 -25.20 14.01 0.57
N SER A 108 -25.93 13.10 -0.07
CA SER A 108 -26.58 11.96 0.61
C SER A 108 -25.70 10.71 0.53
N LEU A 109 -25.62 9.97 1.63
CA LEU A 109 -24.90 8.70 1.67
C LEU A 109 -25.77 7.61 1.02
N ILE A 110 -25.29 7.05 -0.08
CA ILE A 110 -25.99 6.00 -0.83
C ILE A 110 -25.19 4.72 -0.77
N ARG A 111 -25.88 3.60 -0.50
CA ARG A 111 -25.30 2.26 -0.63
C ARG A 111 -25.13 1.90 -2.10
N LEU A 112 -23.93 1.51 -2.48
CA LEU A 112 -23.62 0.99 -3.81
C LEU A 112 -24.12 -0.45 -3.93
N GLU A 113 -25.09 -0.65 -4.81
CA GLU A 113 -25.55 -1.97 -5.23
C GLU A 113 -25.01 -2.25 -6.64
N TYR A 114 -24.22 -3.31 -6.76
CA TYR A 114 -23.62 -3.71 -8.03
C TYR A 114 -24.43 -4.81 -8.71
N GLU A 115 -24.23 -4.93 -10.02
CA GLU A 115 -24.78 -6.02 -10.83
C GLU A 115 -24.19 -7.40 -10.44
N ARG A 116 -24.54 -8.42 -11.22
CA ARG A 116 -23.98 -9.76 -11.08
C ARG A 116 -22.85 -9.96 -12.10
N TYR A 117 -21.86 -10.76 -11.74
CA TYR A 117 -20.85 -11.26 -12.66
C TYR A 117 -20.80 -12.78 -12.52
N ASP A 118 -20.93 -13.51 -13.64
CA ASP A 118 -20.99 -14.99 -13.63
C ASP A 118 -22.05 -15.51 -12.64
N ASP A 119 -23.26 -14.96 -12.74
CA ASP A 119 -24.40 -15.23 -11.84
C ASP A 119 -24.13 -15.06 -10.35
N LYS A 120 -23.05 -14.37 -9.96
CA LYS A 120 -22.72 -14.06 -8.56
C LYS A 120 -22.87 -12.56 -8.32
N LYS A 121 -23.48 -12.20 -7.18
CA LYS A 121 -23.61 -10.80 -6.79
C LYS A 121 -22.23 -10.19 -6.51
N ILE A 122 -21.94 -9.06 -7.14
CA ILE A 122 -20.74 -8.27 -6.86
C ILE A 122 -20.95 -7.55 -5.51
N CYS A 123 -19.97 -7.65 -4.63
CA CYS A 123 -20.01 -6.99 -3.32
C CYS A 123 -19.10 -5.75 -3.27
N LEU A 124 -18.08 -5.69 -4.11
CA LEU A 124 -17.18 -4.55 -4.24
C LEU A 124 -16.66 -4.49 -5.67
N LYS A 125 -16.66 -3.28 -6.24
CA LYS A 125 -16.01 -2.97 -7.51
C LYS A 125 -15.25 -1.68 -7.37
N MET A 126 -13.98 -1.69 -7.76
CA MET A 126 -13.11 -0.52 -7.72
C MET A 126 -12.26 -0.46 -8.98
N ASP A 127 -12.06 0.74 -9.49
CA ASP A 127 -11.15 1.03 -10.59
C ASP A 127 -9.94 1.80 -10.06
N PHE A 128 -8.78 1.48 -10.60
CA PHE A 128 -7.51 2.15 -10.33
C PHE A 128 -6.93 2.69 -11.63
N TYR A 129 -6.32 3.87 -11.56
CA TYR A 129 -5.93 4.65 -12.72
C TYR A 129 -4.44 5.01 -12.72
N PRO A 130 -3.86 5.36 -13.89
CA PRO A 130 -2.41 5.56 -14.01
C PRO A 130 -1.89 6.75 -13.21
N ASN A 131 -2.76 7.72 -12.92
CA ASN A 131 -2.45 8.88 -12.09
C ASN A 131 -2.41 8.56 -10.58
N GLY A 132 -2.46 7.28 -10.19
CA GLY A 132 -2.49 6.83 -8.80
C GLY A 132 -3.86 7.00 -8.12
N SER A 133 -4.86 7.52 -8.84
CA SER A 133 -6.21 7.61 -8.30
C SER A 133 -6.94 6.28 -8.34
N SER A 134 -7.94 6.13 -7.48
CA SER A 134 -8.85 5.00 -7.44
C SER A 134 -10.29 5.47 -7.26
N THR A 135 -11.26 4.55 -7.38
CA THR A 135 -12.63 4.80 -6.94
C THR A 135 -12.61 5.32 -5.50
N GLN A 136 -13.18 6.51 -5.28
CA GLN A 136 -13.44 7.04 -3.94
C GLN A 136 -14.67 6.36 -3.37
N ILE A 137 -14.55 5.81 -2.16
CA ILE A 137 -15.59 4.93 -1.64
C ILE A 137 -15.50 4.84 -0.11
N ILE A 138 -16.65 4.62 0.54
CA ILE A 138 -16.72 4.24 1.95
C ILE A 138 -17.05 2.76 2.02
N LEU A 139 -16.25 1.99 2.76
CA LEU A 139 -16.43 0.56 2.98
C LEU A 139 -16.79 0.32 4.44
N GLN A 140 -17.83 -0.47 4.70
CA GLN A 140 -18.22 -0.87 6.05
C GLN A 140 -18.27 -2.39 6.14
N ASN A 141 -17.71 -2.94 7.22
CA ASN A 141 -17.88 -4.34 7.61
C ASN A 141 -18.03 -4.45 9.14
N GLU A 142 -18.01 -5.67 9.68
CA GLU A 142 -18.12 -5.91 11.12
C GLU A 142 -16.95 -5.31 11.93
N LYS A 143 -15.79 -5.08 11.31
CA LYS A 143 -14.62 -4.51 11.97
C LYS A 143 -14.67 -2.99 12.02
N GLY A 144 -15.43 -2.33 11.16
CA GLY A 144 -15.63 -0.88 11.20
C GLY A 144 -15.92 -0.27 9.83
N THR A 145 -15.82 1.04 9.79
CA THR A 145 -16.02 1.85 8.58
C THR A 145 -14.67 2.41 8.10
N TYR A 146 -14.47 2.45 6.79
CA TYR A 146 -13.22 2.87 6.16
C TYR A 146 -13.52 3.79 4.99
N PHE A 147 -12.95 4.98 4.99
CA PHE A 147 -12.97 5.86 3.83
C PHE A 147 -11.71 5.63 3.00
N LEU A 148 -11.91 5.35 1.72
CA LEU A 148 -10.85 5.21 0.73
C LEU A 148 -10.90 6.42 -0.20
N PRO A 149 -9.94 7.34 -0.10
CA PRO A 149 -9.92 8.55 -0.93
C PRO A 149 -9.58 8.24 -2.38
N ALA A 150 -10.04 9.10 -3.31
CA ALA A 150 -9.68 8.98 -4.73
C ALA A 150 -8.17 9.10 -4.93
N TYR A 151 -7.52 10.08 -4.30
CA TYR A 151 -6.12 10.46 -4.54
C TYR A 151 -5.19 10.03 -3.39
N PHE A 152 -3.91 10.40 -3.47
CA PHE A 152 -2.73 9.88 -2.75
C PHE A 152 -2.78 9.81 -1.21
N GLU A 153 -3.92 10.12 -0.58
CA GLU A 153 -4.15 9.88 0.83
C GLU A 153 -4.37 8.38 1.13
N ASP A 154 -3.98 7.99 2.32
CA ASP A 154 -4.21 6.65 2.86
C ASP A 154 -5.68 6.47 3.28
N ALA A 155 -6.12 5.22 3.28
CA ALA A 155 -7.44 4.88 3.80
C ALA A 155 -7.51 5.15 5.31
N LYS A 156 -8.63 5.71 5.77
CA LYS A 156 -8.85 6.07 7.18
C LYS A 156 -10.03 5.31 7.76
N ARG A 157 -9.92 4.89 9.01
CA ARG A 157 -11.00 4.21 9.75
C ARG A 157 -11.85 5.22 10.51
N PHE A 158 -13.15 4.97 10.55
CA PHE A 158 -14.17 5.77 11.23
C PHE A 158 -15.12 4.86 12.02
N ASP A 159 -15.85 5.46 12.96
CA ASP A 159 -16.81 4.76 13.79
C ASP A 159 -18.08 4.42 13.00
N SER A 160 -18.56 5.34 12.16
CA SER A 160 -19.74 5.14 11.30
C SER A 160 -19.55 5.60 9.85
N PRO A 161 -20.40 5.11 8.91
CA PRO A 161 -20.48 5.63 7.54
C PRO A 161 -20.78 7.12 7.48
N GLU A 162 -21.57 7.63 8.42
CA GLU A 162 -21.91 9.04 8.55
C GLU A 162 -20.69 9.89 8.92
N ASP A 163 -19.83 9.44 9.84
CA ASP A 163 -18.58 10.15 10.18
C ASP A 163 -17.61 10.16 9.00
N ALA A 164 -17.49 9.03 8.29
CA ALA A 164 -16.68 8.93 7.07
C ALA A 164 -17.18 9.86 5.96
N LYS A 165 -18.51 10.04 5.86
CA LYS A 165 -19.17 10.95 4.94
C LYS A 165 -18.87 12.41 5.28
N GLU A 166 -18.98 12.79 6.56
CA GLU A 166 -18.63 14.13 7.03
C GLU A 166 -17.18 14.47 6.67
N TYR A 167 -16.24 13.57 6.98
CA TYR A 167 -14.84 13.71 6.58
C TYR A 167 -14.66 13.85 5.06
N TRP A 168 -15.34 13.04 4.25
CA TRP A 168 -15.29 13.16 2.78
C TRP A 168 -15.70 14.57 2.34
N LEU A 169 -16.85 15.07 2.83
CA LEU A 169 -17.41 16.37 2.43
C LEU A 169 -16.50 17.53 2.84
N GLU A 170 -15.94 17.50 4.05
CA GLU A 170 -15.01 18.52 4.52
C GLU A 170 -13.77 18.62 3.62
N ASN A 171 -13.15 17.47 3.30
CA ASN A 171 -11.95 17.45 2.47
C ASN A 171 -12.22 17.80 1.00
N THR A 172 -13.43 17.53 0.50
CA THR A 172 -13.83 17.94 -0.86
C THR A 172 -14.02 19.45 -0.96
N LYS A 173 -14.62 20.08 0.06
CA LYS A 173 -14.78 21.54 0.14
C LYS A 173 -13.43 22.28 0.16
N LEU A 174 -12.43 21.72 0.86
CA LEU A 174 -11.08 22.28 0.89
C LEU A 174 -10.44 22.28 -0.51
N VAL A 175 -10.57 21.19 -1.26
CA VAL A 175 -10.05 21.09 -2.64
C VAL A 175 -10.78 22.05 -3.58
N SER A 176 -12.11 22.20 -3.48
CA SER A 176 -12.85 23.16 -4.31
C SER A 176 -12.50 24.62 -4.00
N SER A 177 -12.25 24.96 -2.73
CA SER A 177 -11.85 26.33 -2.34
C SER A 177 -10.42 26.68 -2.75
N SER A 178 -9.59 25.67 -3.01
CA SER A 178 -8.19 25.82 -3.46
C SER A 178 -8.06 25.84 -4.99
N GLY A 179 -9.17 25.65 -5.71
CA GLY A 179 -9.22 25.44 -7.15
C GLY A 179 -9.49 26.69 -8.01
N ASP A 180 -9.41 27.90 -7.46
CA ASP A 180 -9.58 29.17 -8.19
C ASP A 180 -8.36 29.54 -9.06
N PHE A 181 -7.81 28.58 -9.80
CA PHE A 181 -6.89 28.85 -10.91
C PHE A 181 -7.08 27.80 -12.00
N TYR A 182 -7.98 28.07 -12.95
CA TYR A 182 -7.73 28.23 -14.39
C TYR A 182 -9.05 28.29 -15.17
#